data_AF-A0A7C1BV98-F1
#
_entry.id   AF-A0A7C1BV98-F1
#
_cell.length_a   1.000
_cell.length_b   1.000
_cell.length_c   1.000
_cell.angle_alpha   90.00
_cell.angle_beta   90.00
_cell.angle_gamma   90.00
#
_symmetry.space_group_name_H-M   'P 1'
#
loop_
_entity.id
_entity.type
_entity.pdbx_description
1 polymer ?
#
loop_
_entity_poly.entity_id
_entity_poly.type
_entity_poly.pdbx_seq_one_letter_code
_entity_poly.pdbx_strand_id
1 'polypeptide(L)'
;MNSFNFKKIRQGVWEFFEKGMNVPVRVYATEKMLKEMEEGVFVQAKNVSMLPGIQKASLVMPDGHYGYGFPIGGVAAFDIEEGVISPGGVGYDINCGVRLLVTDLTEKEVRPKLKELMDKLFRNVPSGVGSEGKLRISTAELDEVSRLGAKWAIEHNYGDKEDLERMEENGCIPGADPSKVSQRAKQRGRPQLGTLGAGNHFLEVQKVDKIYSRDIAKKFGIHEEGQITVMVHCGSRGYGHQIADDYIKVMMGAARKYNIKLPDRELACAPIQSKEAENYLKAMRCAVNYAFCNRQLITYWVRETFYDVFKDVEVSLTYDVCHNIAKFEKHKIDNETKEVCVHRKGATRAFPA
;
A
#
# COMPACT_ATOMS: atom_id res chain seq x y z
N MET A 1 21.82 -11.76 -20.90
CA MET A 1 22.76 -11.05 -20.01
C MET A 1 22.20 -9.66 -19.83
N ASN A 2 22.04 -9.16 -18.60
CA ASN A 2 21.56 -7.80 -18.35
C ASN A 2 22.53 -6.79 -19.00
N SER A 3 21.97 -5.79 -19.69
CA SER A 3 22.73 -4.72 -20.34
C SER A 3 23.41 -3.76 -19.35
N PHE A 4 22.98 -3.77 -18.09
CA PHE A 4 23.47 -2.90 -17.02
C PHE A 4 24.73 -3.46 -16.33
N ASN A 5 25.70 -2.59 -16.07
CA ASN A 5 26.92 -2.94 -15.36
C ASN A 5 26.74 -2.82 -13.84
N PHE A 6 26.35 -3.92 -13.18
CA PHE A 6 26.14 -3.97 -11.75
C PHE A 6 27.44 -4.12 -10.95
N LYS A 7 27.61 -3.27 -9.93
CA LYS A 7 28.61 -3.39 -8.88
C LYS A 7 27.96 -3.91 -7.60
N LYS A 8 28.50 -4.99 -7.03
CA LYS A 8 28.11 -5.46 -5.70
C LYS A 8 28.68 -4.52 -4.63
N ILE A 9 27.82 -3.91 -3.82
CA ILE A 9 28.25 -2.98 -2.75
C ILE A 9 28.35 -3.70 -1.40
N ARG A 10 27.45 -4.65 -1.15
CA ARG A 10 27.53 -5.61 -0.03
C ARG A 10 26.73 -6.86 -0.35
N GLN A 11 26.74 -7.85 0.54
CA GLN A 11 25.93 -9.06 0.36
C GLN A 11 24.45 -8.68 0.16
N GLY A 12 23.85 -9.18 -0.93
CA GLY A 12 22.46 -8.93 -1.28
C GLY A 12 22.16 -7.53 -1.83
N VAL A 13 23.17 -6.68 -2.08
CA VAL A 13 22.96 -5.30 -2.56
C VAL A 13 23.87 -4.97 -3.73
N TRP A 14 23.26 -4.50 -4.81
CA TRP A 14 23.89 -4.20 -6.09
C TRP A 14 23.54 -2.79 -6.53
N GLU A 15 24.45 -2.13 -7.24
CA GLU A 15 24.23 -0.81 -7.80
C GLU A 15 24.68 -0.71 -9.25
N PHE A 16 24.02 0.12 -10.03
CA PHE A 16 24.55 0.63 -11.29
C PHE A 16 24.24 2.11 -11.44
N PHE A 17 25.05 2.80 -12.23
CA PHE A 17 24.89 4.20 -12.56
C PHE A 17 25.32 4.44 -14.01
N GLU A 18 24.53 5.20 -14.74
CA GLU A 18 24.74 5.52 -16.15
C GLU A 18 24.56 7.02 -16.40
N LYS A 19 25.08 7.49 -17.53
CA LYS A 19 24.95 8.89 -17.94
C LYS A 19 23.47 9.31 -18.03
N GLY A 20 23.13 10.43 -17.41
CA GLY A 20 21.79 11.00 -17.38
C GLY A 20 20.99 10.69 -16.12
N MET A 21 21.48 9.81 -15.24
CA MET A 21 20.91 9.55 -13.91
C MET A 21 21.36 10.63 -12.92
N ASN A 22 20.48 10.99 -11.98
CA ASN A 22 20.83 11.91 -10.88
C ASN A 22 21.44 11.14 -9.69
N VAL A 23 20.99 9.89 -9.49
CA VAL A 23 21.43 8.98 -8.42
C VAL A 23 21.58 7.55 -8.95
N PRO A 24 22.32 6.65 -8.29
CA PRO A 24 22.37 5.25 -8.71
C PRO A 24 21.03 4.54 -8.56
N VAL A 25 20.86 3.43 -9.29
CA VAL A 25 19.86 2.41 -8.96
C VAL A 25 20.49 1.46 -7.96
N ARG A 26 19.77 1.14 -6.88
CA ARG A 26 20.17 0.16 -5.88
C ARG A 26 19.17 -0.99 -5.80
N VAL A 27 19.64 -2.20 -6.05
CA VAL A 27 18.82 -3.42 -6.07
C VAL A 27 19.16 -4.31 -4.88
N TYR A 28 18.14 -4.70 -4.13
CA TYR A 28 18.24 -5.67 -3.06
C TYR A 28 17.85 -7.05 -3.60
N ALA A 29 18.81 -7.94 -3.80
CA ALA A 29 18.56 -9.25 -4.40
C ALA A 29 19.70 -10.22 -4.12
N THR A 30 19.38 -11.52 -4.00
CA THR A 30 20.39 -12.55 -4.17
C THR A 30 20.93 -12.53 -5.60
N GLU A 31 22.09 -13.13 -5.84
CA GLU A 31 22.65 -13.19 -7.20
C GLU A 31 21.71 -13.92 -8.18
N LYS A 32 21.02 -14.97 -7.70
CA LYS A 32 20.01 -15.69 -8.47
C LYS A 32 18.84 -14.77 -8.84
N MET A 33 18.24 -14.10 -7.85
CA MET A 33 17.13 -13.16 -8.08
C MET A 33 17.51 -12.03 -9.04
N LEU A 34 18.72 -11.46 -8.93
CA LEU A 34 19.18 -10.41 -9.82
C LEU A 34 19.27 -10.88 -11.29
N LYS A 35 19.66 -12.14 -11.52
CA LYS A 35 19.73 -12.75 -12.86
C LYS A 35 18.36 -13.08 -13.45
N GLU A 36 17.38 -13.39 -12.60
CA GLU A 36 16.01 -13.75 -12.98
C GLU A 36 15.10 -12.53 -13.17
N MET A 37 15.43 -11.40 -12.54
CA MET A 37 14.66 -10.17 -12.66
C MET A 37 14.72 -9.59 -14.07
N GLU A 38 13.57 -9.23 -14.61
CA GLU A 38 13.41 -8.74 -15.98
C GLU A 38 14.15 -7.42 -16.21
N GLU A 39 14.76 -7.25 -17.38
CA GLU A 39 15.52 -6.05 -17.73
C GLU A 39 14.68 -4.76 -17.64
N GLY A 40 13.38 -4.85 -17.94
CA GLY A 40 12.44 -3.74 -17.86
C GLY A 40 12.35 -3.13 -16.45
N VAL A 41 12.57 -3.91 -15.39
CA VAL A 41 12.60 -3.42 -14.00
C VAL A 41 13.74 -2.42 -13.81
N PHE A 42 14.92 -2.76 -14.33
CA PHE A 42 16.11 -1.90 -14.24
C PHE A 42 15.98 -0.67 -15.12
N VAL A 43 15.35 -0.78 -16.29
CA VAL A 43 15.02 0.37 -17.14
C VAL A 43 14.08 1.34 -16.39
N GLN A 44 13.03 0.84 -15.75
CA GLN A 44 12.13 1.68 -14.96
C GLN A 44 12.82 2.32 -13.76
N ALA A 45 13.62 1.56 -13.00
CA ALA A 45 14.39 2.10 -11.89
C ALA A 45 15.41 3.17 -12.34
N LYS A 46 16.08 2.94 -13.47
CA LYS A 46 16.95 3.93 -14.12
C LYS A 46 16.16 5.18 -14.46
N ASN A 47 14.99 5.06 -15.07
CA ASN A 47 14.15 6.20 -15.43
C ASN A 47 13.71 7.00 -14.18
N VAL A 48 13.34 6.32 -13.09
CA VAL A 48 13.03 6.95 -11.79
C VAL A 48 14.23 7.73 -11.25
N SER A 49 15.44 7.18 -11.38
CA SER A 49 16.67 7.84 -10.90
C SER A 49 17.02 9.15 -11.62
N MET A 50 16.35 9.47 -12.73
CA MET A 50 16.52 10.71 -13.49
C MET A 50 15.56 11.82 -13.05
N LEU A 51 14.59 11.52 -12.17
CA LEU A 51 13.60 12.49 -11.76
C LEU A 51 14.20 13.58 -10.84
N PRO A 52 13.74 14.84 -10.93
CA PRO A 52 14.27 15.95 -10.14
C PRO A 52 14.13 15.72 -8.63
N GLY A 53 15.13 16.14 -7.86
CA GLY A 53 15.13 16.09 -6.39
C GLY A 53 15.17 14.69 -5.77
N ILE A 54 15.36 13.61 -6.56
CA ILE A 54 15.51 12.26 -6.00
C ILE A 54 16.75 12.18 -5.10
N GLN A 55 16.59 11.52 -3.95
CA GLN A 55 17.62 11.40 -2.93
C GLN A 55 18.25 10.00 -2.93
N LYS A 56 19.59 9.96 -2.79
CA LYS A 56 20.45 8.77 -2.58
C LYS A 56 20.43 7.70 -3.67
N ALA A 57 19.29 7.11 -3.99
CA ALA A 57 19.15 6.06 -4.99
C ALA A 57 17.67 5.81 -5.35
N SER A 58 17.43 5.31 -6.58
CA SER A 58 16.19 4.60 -6.90
C SER A 58 16.31 3.16 -6.42
N LEU A 59 15.47 2.74 -5.46
CA LEU A 59 15.57 1.43 -4.83
C LEU A 59 14.64 0.42 -5.49
N VAL A 60 15.12 -0.81 -5.66
CA VAL A 60 14.35 -1.97 -6.14
C VAL A 60 14.45 -3.09 -5.11
N MET A 61 13.31 -3.51 -4.58
CA MET A 61 13.16 -4.61 -3.63
C MET A 61 13.33 -5.98 -4.32
N PRO A 62 13.55 -7.08 -3.56
CA PRO A 62 13.82 -8.39 -4.14
C PRO A 62 12.69 -8.96 -5.02
N ASP A 63 11.46 -8.52 -4.79
CA ASP A 63 10.24 -8.86 -5.54
C ASP A 63 9.95 -7.87 -6.69
N GLY A 64 10.94 -7.06 -7.06
CA GLY A 64 10.85 -6.07 -8.11
C GLY A 64 10.42 -6.64 -9.46
N HIS A 65 9.37 -6.07 -10.05
CA HIS A 65 8.87 -6.47 -11.38
C HIS A 65 8.27 -5.28 -12.13
N TYR A 66 8.02 -5.48 -13.43
CA TYR A 66 7.57 -4.41 -14.32
C TYR A 66 6.27 -3.77 -13.83
N GLY A 67 6.25 -2.44 -13.77
CA GLY A 67 5.09 -1.66 -13.35
C GLY A 67 4.68 -0.61 -14.37
N TYR A 68 3.86 0.36 -13.93
CA TYR A 68 3.56 1.59 -14.68
C TYR A 68 4.52 2.73 -14.29
N GLY A 69 5.46 3.10 -15.15
CA GLY A 69 6.50 4.11 -14.90
C GLY A 69 7.56 3.70 -13.86
N PHE A 70 7.14 3.54 -12.60
CA PHE A 70 7.97 2.96 -11.53
C PHE A 70 7.83 1.44 -11.52
N PRO A 71 8.90 0.69 -11.20
CA PRO A 71 8.78 -0.75 -10.96
C PRO A 71 7.91 -0.99 -9.72
N ILE A 72 7.15 -2.09 -9.73
CA ILE A 72 6.57 -2.62 -8.49
C ILE A 72 7.74 -3.21 -7.68
N GLY A 73 7.71 -3.09 -6.35
CA GLY A 73 8.89 -3.25 -5.49
C GLY A 73 9.80 -2.03 -5.51
N GLY A 74 9.33 -0.88 -6.01
CA GLY A 74 10.09 0.36 -6.12
C GLY A 74 9.96 1.27 -4.91
N VAL A 75 11.07 1.90 -4.50
CA VAL A 75 11.07 3.01 -3.53
C VAL A 75 11.94 4.15 -4.03
N ALA A 76 11.41 5.37 -3.97
CA ALA A 76 12.17 6.59 -4.25
C ALA A 76 11.77 7.69 -3.26
N ALA A 77 12.74 8.41 -2.74
CA ALA A 77 12.52 9.57 -1.88
C ALA A 77 12.89 10.84 -2.65
N PHE A 78 12.01 11.83 -2.62
CA PHE A 78 12.19 13.11 -3.30
C PHE A 78 12.23 14.24 -2.28
N ASP A 79 13.16 15.17 -2.44
CA ASP A 79 13.23 16.39 -1.64
C ASP A 79 11.91 17.19 -1.72
N ILE A 80 11.46 17.80 -0.63
CA ILE A 80 10.17 18.50 -0.63
C ILE A 80 10.18 19.80 -1.45
N GLU A 81 11.32 20.48 -1.58
CA GLU A 81 11.43 21.76 -2.28
C GLU A 81 11.73 21.56 -3.76
N GLU A 82 12.68 20.67 -4.06
CA GLU A 82 13.18 20.46 -5.43
C GLU A 82 12.61 19.21 -6.11
N GLY A 83 11.91 18.36 -5.36
CA GLY A 83 11.46 17.06 -5.81
C GLY A 83 10.07 17.03 -6.44
N VAL A 84 9.69 15.84 -6.88
CA VAL A 84 8.45 15.59 -7.60
C VAL A 84 7.57 14.57 -6.91
N ILE A 85 6.27 14.62 -7.22
CA ILE A 85 5.32 13.56 -6.91
C ILE A 85 4.78 12.94 -8.20
N SER A 86 4.83 11.61 -8.28
CA SER A 86 4.28 10.84 -9.41
C SER A 86 3.23 9.84 -8.92
N PRO A 87 2.00 9.86 -9.47
CA PRO A 87 1.02 8.80 -9.24
C PRO A 87 1.51 7.42 -9.67
N GLY A 88 2.34 7.35 -10.73
CA GLY A 88 2.97 6.11 -11.18
C GLY A 88 3.90 5.49 -10.14
N GLY A 89 4.50 6.30 -9.26
CA GLY A 89 5.33 5.86 -8.13
C GLY A 89 4.56 5.48 -6.87
N VAL A 90 3.26 5.79 -6.81
CA VAL A 90 2.36 5.30 -5.76
C VAL A 90 1.68 4.01 -6.21
N GLY A 91 1.27 3.96 -7.49
CA GLY A 91 0.49 2.87 -8.05
C GLY A 91 -1.00 3.19 -8.14
N TYR A 92 -1.71 2.39 -8.95
CA TYR A 92 -3.13 2.58 -9.24
C TYR A 92 -4.01 2.27 -8.03
N ASP A 93 -3.78 1.14 -7.36
CA ASP A 93 -4.47 0.83 -6.12
C ASP A 93 -3.79 1.49 -4.93
N ILE A 94 -4.12 2.78 -4.74
CA ILE A 94 -3.61 3.62 -3.65
C ILE A 94 -3.97 2.98 -2.30
N ASN A 95 -3.00 2.87 -1.41
CA ASN A 95 -3.11 2.17 -0.13
C ASN A 95 -3.66 0.74 -0.28
N CYS A 96 -3.34 0.04 -1.38
CA CYS A 96 -3.26 -1.41 -1.31
C CYS A 96 -2.33 -1.77 -0.16
N GLY A 97 -2.75 -2.72 0.66
CA GLY A 97 -2.10 -3.01 1.93
C GLY A 97 -2.59 -4.30 2.54
N VAL A 98 -1.89 -4.70 3.59
CA VAL A 98 -2.12 -5.96 4.27
C VAL A 98 -2.44 -5.68 5.72
N ARG A 99 -3.44 -6.40 6.21
CA ARG A 99 -3.80 -6.46 7.62
C ARG A 99 -3.62 -7.89 8.11
N LEU A 100 -3.04 -8.04 9.30
CA LEU A 100 -2.92 -9.32 9.98
C LEU A 100 -3.76 -9.32 11.25
N LEU A 101 -4.69 -10.26 11.34
CA LEU A 101 -5.44 -10.60 12.54
C LEU A 101 -4.84 -11.86 13.16
N VAL A 102 -4.73 -11.90 14.48
CA VAL A 102 -4.31 -13.07 15.25
C VAL A 102 -5.48 -13.58 16.07
N THR A 103 -5.60 -14.89 16.20
CA THR A 103 -6.60 -15.53 17.06
C THR A 103 -5.92 -16.35 18.14
N ASP A 104 -6.65 -16.68 19.20
CA ASP A 104 -6.23 -17.61 20.25
C ASP A 104 -6.49 -19.09 19.88
N LEU A 105 -6.85 -19.36 18.61
CA LEU A 105 -7.12 -20.71 18.10
C LEU A 105 -5.86 -21.38 17.54
N THR A 106 -5.86 -22.71 17.59
CA THR A 106 -4.85 -23.57 16.97
C THR A 106 -5.38 -24.28 15.71
N GLU A 107 -4.47 -24.80 14.88
CA GLU A 107 -4.81 -25.63 13.72
C GLU A 107 -5.74 -26.80 14.09
N LYS A 108 -5.54 -27.42 15.26
CA LYS A 108 -6.36 -28.57 15.70
C LYS A 108 -7.82 -28.18 15.94
N GLU A 109 -8.08 -26.95 16.37
CA GLU A 109 -9.43 -26.44 16.64
C GLU A 109 -10.12 -25.96 15.36
N VAL A 110 -9.36 -25.34 14.45
CA VAL A 110 -9.91 -24.81 13.20
C VAL A 110 -10.10 -25.89 12.14
N ARG A 111 -9.21 -26.88 12.03
CA ARG A 111 -9.23 -27.89 10.95
C ARG A 111 -10.58 -28.63 10.83
N PRO A 112 -11.26 -29.05 11.91
CA PRO A 112 -12.57 -29.71 11.81
C PRO A 112 -13.69 -28.80 11.29
N LYS A 113 -13.58 -27.48 11.50
CA LYS A 113 -14.57 -26.48 11.10
C LYS A 113 -14.16 -25.63 9.89
N LEU A 114 -12.99 -25.92 9.30
CA LEU A 114 -12.39 -25.08 8.27
C LEU A 114 -13.33 -24.87 7.07
N LYS A 115 -14.03 -25.91 6.62
CA LYS A 115 -14.99 -25.79 5.52
C LYS A 115 -16.13 -24.83 5.87
N GLU A 116 -16.71 -24.96 7.05
CA GLU A 116 -17.78 -24.06 7.53
C GLU A 116 -17.28 -22.62 7.63
N LEU A 117 -16.11 -22.42 8.23
CA LEU A 117 -15.47 -21.11 8.36
C LEU A 117 -15.25 -20.46 6.98
N MET A 118 -14.65 -21.17 6.04
CA MET A 118 -14.38 -20.64 4.70
C MET A 118 -15.68 -20.36 3.92
N ASP A 119 -16.68 -21.24 4.01
CA ASP A 119 -17.99 -21.04 3.37
C ASP A 119 -18.69 -19.79 3.93
N LYS A 120 -18.62 -19.54 5.24
CA LYS A 120 -19.19 -18.34 5.88
C LYS A 120 -18.38 -17.08 5.57
N LEU A 121 -17.05 -17.13 5.61
CA LEU A 121 -16.19 -15.99 5.24
C LEU A 121 -16.45 -15.54 3.80
N PHE A 122 -16.55 -16.48 2.87
CA PHE A 122 -16.85 -16.18 1.46
C PHE A 122 -18.21 -15.50 1.28
N ARG A 123 -19.23 -15.89 2.05
CA ARG A 123 -20.54 -15.22 2.04
C ARG A 123 -20.50 -13.85 2.72
N ASN A 124 -19.74 -13.72 3.80
CA ASN A 124 -19.74 -12.54 4.65
C ASN A 124 -18.82 -11.42 4.16
N VAL A 125 -17.81 -11.74 3.36
CA VAL A 125 -16.85 -10.78 2.82
C VAL A 125 -16.97 -10.75 1.29
N PRO A 126 -17.69 -9.76 0.71
CA PRO A 126 -17.88 -9.70 -0.73
C PRO A 126 -16.55 -9.57 -1.48
N SER A 127 -16.39 -10.37 -2.53
CA SER A 127 -15.20 -10.42 -3.40
C SER A 127 -15.61 -10.53 -4.86
N GLY A 128 -14.66 -10.33 -5.78
CA GLY A 128 -14.87 -10.40 -7.23
C GLY A 128 -14.93 -9.04 -7.94
N VAL A 129 -14.73 -9.08 -9.26
CA VAL A 129 -14.84 -7.89 -10.13
C VAL A 129 -16.29 -7.43 -10.17
N GLY A 130 -16.54 -6.15 -9.89
CA GLY A 130 -17.89 -5.58 -9.91
C GLY A 130 -18.75 -5.94 -8.70
N SER A 131 -18.21 -6.69 -7.72
CA SER A 131 -18.89 -6.98 -6.47
C SER A 131 -19.16 -5.69 -5.68
N GLU A 132 -20.35 -5.61 -5.10
CA GLU A 132 -20.77 -4.47 -4.27
C GLU A 132 -20.69 -4.83 -2.79
N GLY A 133 -20.39 -3.84 -1.97
CA GLY A 133 -20.38 -3.97 -0.51
C GLY A 133 -21.78 -4.15 0.05
N LYS A 134 -21.84 -4.66 1.29
CA LYS A 134 -23.09 -4.80 2.04
C LYS A 134 -23.71 -3.44 2.40
N LEU A 135 -22.89 -2.40 2.50
CA LEU A 135 -23.31 -1.07 2.91
C LEU A 135 -23.86 -0.27 1.73
N ARG A 136 -24.95 0.45 1.99
CA ARG A 136 -25.54 1.41 1.06
C ARG A 136 -25.31 2.82 1.59
N ILE A 137 -24.19 3.42 1.20
CA ILE A 137 -23.84 4.78 1.56
C ILE A 137 -24.14 5.77 0.44
N SER A 138 -24.48 7.00 0.82
CA SER A 138 -24.59 8.18 -0.03
C SER A 138 -23.21 8.71 -0.44
N THR A 139 -23.18 9.64 -1.39
CA THR A 139 -21.94 10.33 -1.76
C THR A 139 -21.40 11.20 -0.62
N ALA A 140 -22.28 11.75 0.22
CA ALA A 140 -21.86 12.56 1.38
C ALA A 140 -21.16 11.69 2.44
N GLU A 141 -21.70 10.51 2.74
CA GLU A 141 -21.06 9.54 3.63
C GLU A 141 -19.73 9.02 3.06
N LEU A 142 -19.63 8.83 1.73
CA LEU A 142 -18.34 8.50 1.10
C LEU A 142 -17.30 9.63 1.30
N ASP A 143 -17.74 10.88 1.24
CA ASP A 143 -16.87 12.03 1.52
C ASP A 143 -16.44 12.07 3.00
N GLU A 144 -17.27 11.60 3.93
CA GLU A 144 -16.90 11.40 5.33
C GLU A 144 -15.90 10.25 5.50
N VAL A 145 -16.17 9.08 4.90
CA VAL A 145 -15.25 7.93 4.87
C VAL A 145 -13.86 8.35 4.39
N SER A 146 -13.78 9.12 3.31
CA SER A 146 -12.51 9.58 2.75
C SER A 146 -11.79 10.64 3.59
N ARG A 147 -12.49 11.34 4.49
CA ARG A 147 -11.86 12.27 5.46
C ARG A 147 -11.44 11.58 6.75
N LEU A 148 -12.24 10.64 7.25
CA LEU A 148 -12.09 10.03 8.57
C LEU A 148 -11.36 8.69 8.54
N GLY A 149 -11.30 8.02 7.39
CA GLY A 149 -10.65 6.73 7.24
C GLY A 149 -11.28 5.65 8.09
N ALA A 150 -10.47 4.80 8.72
CA ALA A 150 -10.97 3.74 9.61
C ALA A 150 -11.77 4.29 10.80
N LYS A 151 -11.54 5.54 11.22
CA LYS A 151 -12.30 6.17 12.30
C LYS A 151 -13.80 6.23 12.01
N TRP A 152 -14.18 6.46 10.74
CA TRP A 152 -15.60 6.43 10.33
C TRP A 152 -16.23 5.07 10.64
N ALA A 153 -15.53 3.98 10.32
CA ALA A 153 -16.02 2.62 10.58
C ALA A 153 -16.22 2.39 12.08
N ILE A 154 -15.28 2.81 12.93
CA ILE A 154 -15.40 2.71 14.39
C ILE A 154 -16.59 3.54 14.93
N GLU A 155 -16.77 4.77 14.45
CA GLU A 155 -17.90 5.62 14.83
C GLU A 155 -19.27 5.05 14.41
N HIS A 156 -19.27 4.11 13.46
CA HIS A 156 -20.46 3.38 13.00
C HIS A 156 -20.53 1.94 13.53
N ASN A 157 -19.78 1.62 14.59
CA ASN A 157 -19.75 0.33 15.28
C ASN A 157 -19.19 -0.84 14.44
N TYR A 158 -18.31 -0.57 13.47
CA TYR A 158 -17.60 -1.58 12.70
C TYR A 158 -16.19 -1.86 13.26
N GLY A 159 -16.14 -2.33 14.50
CA GLY A 159 -14.92 -2.71 15.22
C GLY A 159 -14.60 -1.80 16.39
N ASP A 160 -13.38 -1.91 16.91
CA ASP A 160 -13.01 -1.40 18.23
C ASP A 160 -12.01 -0.24 18.14
N LYS A 161 -11.98 0.62 19.17
CA LYS A 161 -11.11 1.82 19.16
C LYS A 161 -9.63 1.46 19.12
N GLU A 162 -9.26 0.36 19.78
CA GLU A 162 -7.92 -0.18 19.86
C GLU A 162 -7.38 -0.62 18.50
N ASP A 163 -8.27 -0.90 17.53
CA ASP A 163 -7.83 -1.23 16.16
C ASP A 163 -7.07 -0.07 15.54
N LEU A 164 -7.49 1.18 15.80
CA LEU A 164 -6.87 2.36 15.20
C LEU A 164 -5.39 2.46 15.56
N GLU A 165 -5.02 2.19 16.81
CA GLU A 165 -3.64 2.27 17.30
C GLU A 165 -2.71 1.23 16.65
N ARG A 166 -3.29 0.21 16.01
CA ARG A 166 -2.58 -0.88 15.33
C ARG A 166 -2.64 -0.74 13.81
N MET A 167 -2.96 0.46 13.31
CA MET A 167 -2.89 0.78 11.90
C MET A 167 -1.81 1.82 11.64
N GLU A 168 -1.15 1.67 10.52
CA GLU A 168 -0.35 2.75 9.97
C GLU A 168 -1.17 4.05 9.83
N GLU A 169 -0.62 5.18 10.28
CA GLU A 169 -1.32 6.48 10.40
C GLU A 169 -2.57 6.45 11.28
N ASN A 170 -2.67 5.49 12.21
CA ASN A 170 -3.89 5.24 12.97
C ASN A 170 -5.14 5.08 12.10
N GLY A 171 -4.97 4.56 10.88
CA GLY A 171 -6.04 4.33 9.92
C GLY A 171 -6.58 5.58 9.23
N CYS A 172 -5.93 6.74 9.38
CA CYS A 172 -6.34 7.99 8.75
C CYS A 172 -5.16 8.95 8.53
N ILE A 173 -4.89 9.29 7.27
CA ILE A 173 -3.95 10.36 6.92
C ILE A 173 -4.69 11.71 6.83
N PRO A 174 -4.22 12.77 7.51
CA PRO A 174 -4.90 14.06 7.53
C PRO A 174 -4.77 14.81 6.20
N GLY A 175 -5.65 15.79 5.98
CA GLY A 175 -5.60 16.67 4.81
C GLY A 175 -6.17 16.06 3.53
N ALA A 176 -7.04 15.04 3.67
CA ALA A 176 -7.88 14.55 2.58
C ALA A 176 -8.95 15.59 2.20
N ASP A 177 -9.16 15.83 0.91
CA ASP A 177 -10.16 16.77 0.40
C ASP A 177 -11.00 16.11 -0.71
N PRO A 178 -12.24 15.68 -0.41
CA PRO A 178 -13.11 15.03 -1.38
C PRO A 178 -13.55 15.93 -2.56
N SER A 179 -13.33 17.25 -2.49
CA SER A 179 -13.55 18.15 -3.63
C SER A 179 -12.51 17.97 -4.74
N LYS A 180 -11.36 17.34 -4.43
CA LYS A 180 -10.28 17.02 -5.37
C LYS A 180 -10.43 15.64 -6.01
N VAL A 181 -11.51 14.92 -5.67
CA VAL A 181 -11.83 13.60 -6.20
C VAL A 181 -12.96 13.71 -7.22
N SER A 182 -12.78 13.12 -8.40
CA SER A 182 -13.76 13.20 -9.48
C SER A 182 -15.07 12.46 -9.14
N GLN A 183 -16.16 12.89 -9.76
CA GLN A 183 -17.45 12.20 -9.63
C GLN A 183 -17.36 10.75 -10.11
N ARG A 184 -16.55 10.47 -11.14
CA ARG A 184 -16.31 9.12 -11.64
C ARG A 184 -15.64 8.24 -10.59
N ALA A 185 -14.65 8.75 -9.86
CA ALA A 185 -14.02 8.00 -8.78
C ALA A 185 -15.01 7.70 -7.65
N LYS A 186 -15.83 8.67 -7.25
CA LYS A 186 -16.90 8.49 -6.27
C LYS A 186 -17.93 7.45 -6.72
N GLN A 187 -18.38 7.51 -7.97
CA GLN A 187 -19.33 6.53 -8.54
C GLN A 187 -18.78 5.11 -8.56
N ARG A 188 -17.47 4.94 -8.85
CA ARG A 188 -16.81 3.62 -8.83
C ARG A 188 -16.58 3.10 -7.41
N GLY A 189 -16.17 3.98 -6.50
CA GLY A 189 -15.80 3.62 -5.12
C GLY A 189 -16.99 3.35 -4.22
N ARG A 190 -18.03 4.20 -4.27
CA ARG A 190 -19.20 4.15 -3.38
C ARG A 190 -19.81 2.74 -3.26
N PRO A 191 -20.11 1.99 -4.33
CA PRO A 191 -20.69 0.66 -4.20
C PRO A 191 -19.68 -0.41 -3.75
N GLN A 192 -18.38 -0.14 -3.74
CA GLN A 192 -17.33 -1.14 -3.48
C GLN A 192 -16.78 -1.08 -2.04
N LEU A 193 -17.29 -0.18 -1.19
CA LEU A 193 -16.81 -0.03 0.17
C LEU A 193 -17.18 -1.28 1.00
N GLY A 194 -16.18 -1.86 1.66
CA GLY A 194 -16.29 -3.15 2.32
C GLY A 194 -16.32 -4.30 1.32
N THR A 195 -15.36 -4.34 0.39
CA THR A 195 -15.16 -5.48 -0.52
C THR A 195 -13.67 -5.79 -0.67
N LEU A 196 -13.31 -7.06 -0.88
CA LEU A 196 -11.93 -7.46 -1.17
C LEU A 196 -11.52 -7.01 -2.57
N GLY A 197 -12.33 -7.40 -3.55
CA GLY A 197 -12.03 -7.22 -4.96
C GLY A 197 -11.49 -8.44 -5.68
N ALA A 198 -10.58 -8.18 -6.61
CA ALA A 198 -9.99 -9.14 -7.54
C ALA A 198 -8.49 -8.82 -7.72
N GLY A 199 -7.80 -9.58 -8.57
CA GLY A 199 -6.35 -9.48 -8.73
C GLY A 199 -5.65 -10.27 -7.63
N ASN A 200 -4.63 -9.67 -7.01
CA ASN A 200 -3.90 -10.26 -5.89
C ASN A 200 -4.57 -10.02 -4.53
N HIS A 201 -5.83 -9.57 -4.50
CA HIS A 201 -6.55 -9.33 -3.25
C HIS A 201 -7.18 -10.61 -2.72
N PHE A 202 -7.02 -10.86 -1.42
CA PHE A 202 -7.49 -12.08 -0.78
C PHE A 202 -7.80 -11.87 0.69
N LEU A 203 -8.50 -12.86 1.25
CA LEU A 203 -8.62 -13.11 2.67
C LEU A 203 -8.20 -14.56 2.89
N GLU A 204 -7.16 -14.76 3.69
CA GLU A 204 -6.60 -16.09 3.96
C GLU A 204 -6.64 -16.39 5.44
N VAL A 205 -7.12 -17.59 5.80
CA VAL A 205 -6.91 -18.18 7.12
C VAL A 205 -5.61 -18.96 7.08
N GLN A 206 -4.65 -18.55 7.90
CA GLN A 206 -3.28 -19.04 7.88
C GLN A 206 -2.93 -19.68 9.22
N LYS A 207 -1.86 -20.49 9.21
CA LYS A 207 -1.24 -21.00 10.44
C LYS A 207 0.17 -20.47 10.58
N VAL A 208 0.58 -20.15 11.80
CA VAL A 208 1.97 -19.84 12.13
C VAL A 208 2.77 -21.14 12.10
N ASP A 209 3.42 -21.43 10.98
CA ASP A 209 4.20 -22.67 10.84
C ASP A 209 5.52 -22.63 11.61
N LYS A 210 6.14 -21.44 11.72
CA LYS A 210 7.45 -21.28 12.35
C LYS A 210 7.63 -19.93 13.03
N ILE A 211 8.25 -19.93 14.22
CA ILE A 211 8.62 -18.71 14.96
C ILE A 211 10.15 -18.53 14.97
N TYR A 212 10.62 -17.43 14.37
CA TYR A 212 12.05 -17.10 14.31
C TYR A 212 12.54 -16.27 15.51
N SER A 213 11.68 -15.41 16.06
CA SER A 213 11.96 -14.62 17.26
C SER A 213 10.76 -14.69 18.20
N ARG A 214 10.90 -15.46 19.29
CA ARG A 214 9.82 -15.65 20.27
C ARG A 214 9.42 -14.35 20.95
N ASP A 215 10.39 -13.50 21.28
CA ASP A 215 10.13 -12.24 21.99
C ASP A 215 9.36 -11.24 21.13
N ILE A 216 9.68 -11.13 19.83
CA ILE A 216 8.96 -10.26 18.90
C ILE A 216 7.58 -10.85 18.60
N ALA A 217 7.50 -12.16 18.31
CA ALA A 217 6.23 -12.84 18.03
C ALA A 217 5.22 -12.62 19.15
N LYS A 218 5.64 -12.81 20.42
CA LYS A 218 4.79 -12.60 21.59
C LYS A 218 4.24 -11.16 21.68
N LYS A 219 5.05 -10.15 21.33
CA LYS A 219 4.60 -8.75 21.29
C LYS A 219 3.58 -8.48 20.18
N PHE A 220 3.58 -9.29 19.12
CA PHE A 220 2.62 -9.24 18.01
C PHE A 220 1.40 -10.14 18.21
N GLY A 221 1.23 -10.71 19.41
CA GLY A 221 0.11 -11.60 19.74
C GLY A 221 0.26 -13.02 19.18
N ILE A 222 1.48 -13.40 18.76
CA ILE A 222 1.81 -14.75 18.28
C ILE A 222 2.58 -15.49 19.37
N HIS A 223 1.93 -16.48 19.97
CA HIS A 223 2.43 -17.18 21.16
C HIS A 223 3.03 -18.56 20.86
N GLU A 224 2.55 -19.24 19.81
CA GLU A 224 3.01 -20.59 19.47
C GLU A 224 2.92 -20.91 17.97
N GLU A 225 3.68 -21.92 17.54
CA GLU A 225 3.54 -22.52 16.22
C GLU A 225 2.23 -23.34 16.17
N GLY A 226 1.49 -23.23 15.08
CA GLY A 226 0.14 -23.77 14.92
C GLY A 226 -0.98 -22.80 15.27
N GLN A 227 -0.67 -21.62 15.84
CA GLN A 227 -1.65 -20.55 16.06
C GLN A 227 -2.25 -20.07 14.73
N ILE A 228 -3.55 -19.76 14.74
CA ILE A 228 -4.28 -19.31 13.57
C ILE A 228 -4.26 -17.79 13.45
N THR A 229 -4.04 -17.34 12.22
CA THR A 229 -4.10 -15.93 11.85
C THR A 229 -5.02 -15.77 10.65
N VAL A 230 -5.47 -14.55 10.40
CA VAL A 230 -6.12 -14.23 9.13
C VAL A 230 -5.53 -12.97 8.53
N MET A 231 -5.13 -13.10 7.28
CA MET A 231 -4.52 -12.04 6.49
C MET A 231 -5.55 -11.48 5.52
N VAL A 232 -5.72 -10.15 5.54
CA VAL A 232 -6.59 -9.43 4.61
C VAL A 232 -5.72 -8.56 3.72
N HIS A 233 -5.75 -8.81 2.42
CA HIS A 233 -5.05 -8.01 1.42
C HIS A 233 -6.05 -7.36 0.48
N CYS A 234 -6.20 -6.04 0.58
CA CYS A 234 -6.96 -5.23 -0.36
C CYS A 234 -6.57 -3.75 -0.25
N GLY A 235 -7.11 -2.92 -1.16
CA GLY A 235 -6.84 -1.50 -1.21
C GLY A 235 -8.06 -0.62 -1.39
N SER A 236 -7.85 0.49 -2.10
CA SER A 236 -8.83 1.54 -2.37
C SER A 236 -9.86 1.20 -3.45
N ARG A 237 -9.80 -0.01 -4.01
CA ARG A 237 -10.76 -0.50 -5.01
C ARG A 237 -10.79 0.42 -6.24
N GLY A 238 -11.93 0.54 -6.90
CA GLY A 238 -12.11 1.44 -8.05
C GLY A 238 -11.97 2.93 -7.70
N TYR A 239 -12.02 3.30 -6.41
CA TYR A 239 -11.91 4.68 -5.96
C TYR A 239 -10.50 5.23 -6.20
N GLY A 240 -9.47 4.60 -5.64
CA GLY A 240 -8.09 5.04 -5.83
C GLY A 240 -7.56 4.79 -7.24
N HIS A 241 -8.00 3.70 -7.91
CA HIS A 241 -7.64 3.47 -9.32
C HIS A 241 -8.08 4.64 -10.20
N GLN A 242 -9.31 5.13 -10.02
CA GLN A 242 -9.80 6.25 -10.81
C GLN A 242 -9.07 7.56 -10.44
N ILE A 243 -8.72 7.77 -9.17
CA ILE A 243 -7.90 8.91 -8.75
C ILE A 243 -6.52 8.87 -9.43
N ALA A 244 -5.87 7.70 -9.47
CA ALA A 244 -4.61 7.54 -10.18
C ALA A 244 -4.76 7.87 -11.68
N ASP A 245 -5.77 7.31 -12.36
CA ASP A 245 -6.08 7.62 -13.77
C ASP A 245 -6.27 9.11 -14.04
N ASP A 246 -7.05 9.77 -13.19
CA ASP A 246 -7.39 11.18 -13.34
C ASP A 246 -6.14 12.05 -13.19
N TYR A 247 -5.34 11.78 -12.15
CA TYR A 247 -4.15 12.58 -11.87
C TYR A 247 -2.96 12.26 -12.76
N ILE A 248 -2.82 11.04 -13.31
CA ILE A 248 -1.80 10.77 -14.35
C ILE A 248 -1.99 11.74 -15.53
N LYS A 249 -3.24 11.99 -15.95
CA LYS A 249 -3.54 12.96 -17.02
C LYS A 249 -3.16 14.38 -16.64
N VAL A 250 -3.46 14.80 -15.41
CA VAL A 250 -3.07 16.11 -14.87
C VAL A 250 -1.54 16.24 -14.84
N MET A 251 -0.84 15.23 -14.35
CA MET A 251 0.61 15.23 -14.21
C MET A 251 1.33 15.23 -15.57
N MET A 252 0.76 14.61 -16.61
CA MET A 252 1.31 14.75 -17.97
C MET A 252 1.29 16.20 -18.47
N GLY A 253 0.25 16.96 -18.14
CA GLY A 253 0.19 18.40 -18.43
C GLY A 253 1.16 19.20 -17.57
N ALA A 254 1.25 18.88 -16.28
CA ALA A 254 2.16 19.51 -15.33
C ALA A 254 3.63 19.33 -15.73
N ALA A 255 4.05 18.12 -16.10
CA ALA A 255 5.42 17.86 -16.54
C ALA A 255 5.84 18.75 -17.72
N ARG A 256 4.93 19.00 -18.68
CA ARG A 256 5.18 19.95 -19.77
C ARG A 256 5.27 21.39 -19.27
N LYS A 257 4.33 21.81 -18.42
CA LYS A 257 4.27 23.16 -17.83
C LYS A 257 5.54 23.52 -17.06
N TYR A 258 6.09 22.57 -16.31
CA TYR A 258 7.27 22.75 -15.48
C TYR A 258 8.58 22.28 -16.16
N ASN A 259 8.55 22.01 -17.47
CA ASN A 259 9.70 21.54 -18.25
C ASN A 259 10.44 20.33 -17.65
N ILE A 260 9.70 19.41 -17.02
CA ILE A 260 10.26 18.17 -16.48
C ILE A 260 10.47 17.21 -17.65
N LYS A 261 11.74 16.87 -17.91
CA LYS A 261 12.09 15.88 -18.94
C LYS A 261 11.76 14.48 -18.43
N LEU A 262 10.70 13.90 -18.98
CA LEU A 262 10.29 12.54 -18.67
C LEU A 262 11.00 11.56 -19.62
N PRO A 263 11.83 10.63 -19.11
CA PRO A 263 12.44 9.58 -19.94
C PRO A 263 11.39 8.56 -20.40
N ASP A 264 10.26 8.46 -19.69
CA ASP A 264 9.08 7.66 -20.04
C ASP A 264 7.81 8.45 -19.70
N ARG A 265 6.78 8.39 -20.57
CA ARG A 265 5.50 9.07 -20.35
C ARG A 265 4.76 8.57 -19.11
N GLU A 266 4.96 7.32 -18.72
CA GLU A 266 4.34 6.72 -17.54
C GLU A 266 4.91 7.29 -16.22
N LEU A 267 6.03 8.02 -16.27
CA LEU A 267 6.59 8.76 -15.14
C LEU A 267 5.98 10.16 -14.93
N ALA A 268 4.79 10.39 -15.49
CA ALA A 268 4.06 11.65 -15.31
C ALA A 268 4.10 12.11 -13.83
N CYS A 269 4.60 13.33 -13.62
CA CYS A 269 4.82 13.90 -12.29
C CYS A 269 4.67 15.43 -12.30
N ALA A 270 4.64 16.01 -11.10
CA ALA A 270 4.70 17.46 -10.90
C ALA A 270 5.61 17.80 -9.72
N PRO A 271 6.21 19.01 -9.67
CA PRO A 271 6.94 19.47 -8.49
C PRO A 271 6.06 19.39 -7.24
N ILE A 272 6.60 18.97 -6.10
CA ILE A 272 5.82 18.78 -4.87
C ILE A 272 5.11 20.06 -4.42
N GLN A 273 5.74 21.22 -4.65
CA GLN A 273 5.21 22.55 -4.31
C GLN A 273 4.14 23.07 -5.31
N SER A 274 3.83 22.32 -6.36
CA SER A 274 2.88 22.74 -7.39
C SER A 274 1.42 22.57 -6.97
N LYS A 275 0.52 23.32 -7.63
CA LYS A 275 -0.93 23.18 -7.41
C LYS A 275 -1.46 21.81 -7.81
N GLU A 276 -0.90 21.24 -8.87
CA GLU A 276 -1.23 19.92 -9.38
C GLU A 276 -0.85 18.82 -8.37
N ALA A 277 0.33 18.93 -7.75
CA ALA A 277 0.78 18.05 -6.67
C ALA A 277 -0.09 18.19 -5.41
N GLU A 278 -0.40 19.42 -4.98
CA GLU A 278 -1.25 19.68 -3.81
C GLU A 278 -2.64 19.02 -3.97
N ASN A 279 -3.26 19.18 -5.14
CA ASN A 279 -4.55 18.58 -5.45
C ASN A 279 -4.47 17.04 -5.48
N TYR A 280 -3.42 16.48 -6.08
CA TYR A 280 -3.21 15.03 -6.10
C TYR A 280 -3.01 14.47 -4.70
N LEU A 281 -2.18 15.09 -3.87
CA LEU A 281 -1.95 14.66 -2.50
C LEU A 281 -3.25 14.62 -1.70
N LYS A 282 -4.08 15.65 -1.83
CA LYS A 282 -5.41 15.71 -1.21
C LYS A 282 -6.32 14.57 -1.67
N ALA A 283 -6.34 14.26 -2.97
CA ALA A 283 -7.13 13.16 -3.52
C ALA A 283 -6.56 11.78 -3.17
N MET A 284 -5.24 11.61 -3.19
CA MET A 284 -4.56 10.39 -2.78
C MET A 284 -4.87 10.09 -1.31
N ARG A 285 -4.83 11.09 -0.43
CA ARG A 285 -5.22 10.96 0.98
C ARG A 285 -6.67 10.48 1.15
N CYS A 286 -7.60 10.94 0.31
CA CYS A 286 -8.96 10.39 0.28
C CYS A 286 -8.96 8.88 -0.02
N ALA A 287 -8.17 8.42 -0.99
CA ALA A 287 -8.07 7.01 -1.34
C ALA A 287 -7.37 6.17 -0.26
N VAL A 288 -6.35 6.74 0.39
CA VAL A 288 -5.68 6.13 1.55
C VAL A 288 -6.69 5.87 2.66
N ASN A 289 -7.46 6.89 3.05
CA ASN A 289 -8.47 6.80 4.10
C ASN A 289 -9.57 5.81 3.73
N TYR A 290 -10.07 5.86 2.49
CA TYR A 290 -11.04 4.89 1.98
C TYR A 290 -10.53 3.44 2.14
N ALA A 291 -9.27 3.16 1.81
CA ALA A 291 -8.72 1.80 1.90
C ALA A 291 -8.59 1.30 3.34
N PHE A 292 -8.20 2.18 4.28
CA PHE A 292 -8.20 1.85 5.71
C PHE A 292 -9.60 1.53 6.23
N CYS A 293 -10.59 2.35 5.85
CA CYS A 293 -12.00 2.06 6.17
C CYS A 293 -12.46 0.73 5.56
N ASN A 294 -12.08 0.45 4.31
CA ASN A 294 -12.41 -0.81 3.63
C ASN A 294 -11.87 -2.03 4.40
N ARG A 295 -10.59 -2.00 4.82
CA ARG A 295 -9.98 -3.08 5.62
C ARG A 295 -10.60 -3.20 7.01
N GLN A 296 -11.01 -2.09 7.62
CA GLN A 296 -11.71 -2.10 8.90
C GLN A 296 -13.09 -2.78 8.81
N LEU A 297 -13.88 -2.45 7.78
CA LEU A 297 -15.17 -3.12 7.54
C LEU A 297 -15.01 -4.62 7.29
N ILE A 298 -13.99 -5.02 6.52
CA ILE A 298 -13.68 -6.44 6.30
C ILE A 298 -13.27 -7.12 7.61
N THR A 299 -12.48 -6.46 8.44
CA THR A 299 -12.09 -6.96 9.77
C THR A 299 -13.30 -7.23 10.64
N TYR A 300 -14.26 -6.31 10.67
CA TYR A 300 -15.51 -6.49 11.40
C TYR A 300 -16.26 -7.76 10.95
N TRP A 301 -16.43 -7.98 9.64
CA TRP A 301 -17.11 -9.19 9.16
C TRP A 301 -16.29 -10.47 9.34
N VAL A 302 -14.96 -10.39 9.36
CA VAL A 302 -14.10 -11.51 9.76
C VAL A 302 -14.40 -11.88 11.21
N ARG A 303 -14.40 -10.90 12.13
CA ARG A 303 -14.73 -11.12 13.54
C ARG A 303 -16.10 -11.75 13.72
N GLU A 304 -17.15 -11.17 13.11
CA GLU A 304 -18.50 -11.74 13.16
C GLU A 304 -18.53 -13.21 12.71
N THR A 305 -17.79 -13.54 11.65
CA THR A 305 -17.75 -14.91 11.13
C THR A 305 -17.04 -15.86 12.08
N PHE A 306 -15.94 -15.43 12.70
CA PHE A 306 -15.23 -16.25 13.69
C PHE A 306 -16.07 -16.46 14.95
N TYR A 307 -16.75 -15.42 15.46
CA TYR A 307 -17.64 -15.51 16.62
C TYR A 307 -18.87 -16.40 16.38
N ASP A 308 -19.33 -16.50 15.13
CA ASP A 308 -20.43 -17.39 14.75
C ASP A 308 -20.00 -18.87 14.67
N VAL A 309 -18.74 -19.16 14.33
CA VAL A 309 -18.23 -20.55 14.17
C VAL A 309 -17.60 -21.09 15.46
N PHE A 310 -16.95 -20.24 16.23
CA PHE A 310 -16.21 -20.58 17.44
C PHE A 310 -16.76 -19.83 18.65
N LYS A 311 -16.91 -20.53 19.78
CA LYS A 311 -17.28 -19.90 21.06
C LYS A 311 -16.03 -19.32 21.72
N ASP A 312 -16.19 -18.17 22.36
CA ASP A 312 -15.17 -17.54 23.20
C ASP A 312 -13.82 -17.32 22.51
N VAL A 313 -13.81 -17.10 21.18
CA VAL A 313 -12.60 -16.80 20.41
C VAL A 313 -12.23 -15.32 20.51
N GLU A 314 -10.95 -15.01 20.66
CA GLU A 314 -10.43 -13.66 20.49
C GLU A 314 -9.87 -13.49 19.07
N VAL A 315 -10.18 -12.36 18.43
CA VAL A 315 -9.63 -12.01 17.10
C VAL A 315 -9.15 -10.57 17.14
N SER A 316 -7.84 -10.39 17.33
CA SER A 316 -7.24 -9.08 17.52
C SER A 316 -6.37 -8.67 16.32
N LEU A 317 -6.33 -7.37 16.04
CA LEU A 317 -5.48 -6.80 14.99
C LEU A 317 -4.03 -6.81 15.47
N THR A 318 -3.10 -7.40 14.73
CA THR A 318 -1.66 -7.23 14.97
C THR A 318 -1.19 -5.92 14.38
N TYR A 319 -1.35 -5.74 13.07
CA TYR A 319 -0.97 -4.51 12.37
C TYR A 319 -1.66 -4.39 11.01
N ASP A 320 -1.86 -3.16 10.54
CA ASP A 320 -2.29 -2.80 9.18
C ASP A 320 -1.23 -1.91 8.51
N VAL A 321 -0.71 -2.34 7.36
CA VAL A 321 0.36 -1.66 6.67
C VAL A 321 0.08 -1.51 5.17
N CYS A 322 0.43 -0.35 4.63
CA CYS A 322 0.30 -0.04 3.21
C CYS A 322 1.56 -0.43 2.42
N HIS A 323 1.38 -0.74 1.14
CA HIS A 323 2.51 -0.95 0.22
C HIS A 323 2.47 -0.12 -1.09
N ASN A 324 1.40 0.66 -1.30
CA ASN A 324 1.25 1.59 -2.42
C ASN A 324 0.90 2.98 -1.87
N ILE A 325 1.89 3.84 -1.61
CA ILE A 325 1.65 5.15 -0.99
C ILE A 325 2.79 6.13 -1.29
N ALA A 326 2.50 7.43 -1.23
CA ALA A 326 3.52 8.45 -1.02
C ALA A 326 3.35 9.09 0.36
N LYS A 327 4.44 9.27 1.12
CA LYS A 327 4.43 9.87 2.46
C LYS A 327 5.52 10.90 2.64
N PHE A 328 5.19 11.99 3.34
CA PHE A 328 6.20 12.92 3.83
C PHE A 328 6.82 12.34 5.11
N GLU A 329 8.14 12.13 5.08
CA GLU A 329 8.89 11.50 6.16
C GLU A 329 10.20 12.24 6.39
N LYS A 330 10.69 12.23 7.63
CA LYS A 330 12.02 12.76 7.95
C LYS A 330 13.04 11.63 7.91
N HIS A 331 14.08 11.79 7.08
CA HIS A 331 15.16 10.80 6.92
C HIS A 331 16.52 11.47 7.11
N LYS A 332 17.51 10.72 7.62
CA LYS A 332 18.90 11.18 7.69
C LYS A 332 19.59 10.91 6.36
N ILE A 333 19.91 11.97 5.63
CA ILE A 333 20.50 11.96 4.29
C ILE A 333 21.79 12.76 4.36
N ASP A 334 22.93 12.11 4.11
CA ASP A 334 24.28 12.73 4.17
C ASP A 334 24.56 13.44 5.50
N ASN A 335 24.13 12.81 6.59
CA ASN A 335 24.19 13.28 7.98
C ASN A 335 23.25 14.43 8.36
N GLU A 336 22.43 14.92 7.43
CA GLU A 336 21.41 15.94 7.69
C GLU A 336 20.03 15.30 7.77
N THR A 337 19.18 15.80 8.66
CA THR A 337 17.76 15.42 8.66
C THR A 337 17.04 16.22 7.58
N LYS A 338 16.56 15.53 6.55
CA LYS A 338 15.76 16.12 5.47
C LYS A 338 14.34 15.58 5.51
N GLU A 339 13.39 16.43 5.18
CA GLU A 339 12.02 16.01 4.91
C GLU A 339 11.90 15.63 3.44
N VAL A 340 11.33 14.47 3.16
CA VAL A 340 11.24 13.90 1.81
C VAL A 340 9.87 13.30 1.57
N CYS A 341 9.40 13.35 0.33
CA CYS A 341 8.26 12.58 -0.15
C CYS A 341 8.74 11.20 -0.61
N VAL A 342 8.43 10.16 0.17
CA VAL A 342 8.80 8.77 -0.10
C VAL A 342 7.66 8.09 -0.85
N HIS A 343 7.91 7.76 -2.12
CA HIS A 343 7.09 6.89 -2.94
C HIS A 343 7.42 5.43 -2.64
N ARG A 344 6.39 4.65 -2.36
CA ARG A 344 6.45 3.20 -2.24
C ARG A 344 5.39 2.58 -3.13
N LYS A 345 5.80 1.67 -4.00
CA LYS A 345 4.91 0.90 -4.88
C LYS A 345 5.27 -0.56 -4.80
N GLY A 346 4.41 -1.36 -4.20
CA GLY A 346 4.73 -2.73 -3.79
C GLY A 346 5.88 -2.77 -2.77
N ALA A 347 6.00 -1.77 -1.90
CA ALA A 347 7.04 -1.72 -0.88
C ALA A 347 6.50 -1.18 0.44
N THR A 348 6.96 -1.72 1.55
CA THR A 348 6.37 -1.47 2.87
C THR A 348 7.22 -0.52 3.71
N ARG A 349 6.60 0.27 4.58
CA ARG A 349 7.32 1.04 5.60
C ARG A 349 7.86 0.09 6.69
N ALA A 350 9.11 0.27 7.08
CA ALA A 350 9.78 -0.53 8.10
C ALA A 350 10.61 0.37 9.03
N PHE A 351 9.93 1.12 9.91
CA PHE A 351 10.59 1.97 10.89
C PHE A 351 11.39 1.15 11.91
N PRO A 352 12.47 1.72 12.49
CA PRO A 352 13.19 1.07 13.57
C PRO A 352 12.30 0.92 14.82
N ALA A 353 12.69 -0.03 15.68
CA ALA A 353 12.03 -0.30 16.96
C ALA A 353 12.24 0.82 17.99
#